data_AF-A0A924W5U8-F1
#
_entry.id   AF-A0A924W5U8-F1
#
_cell.length_a   1.000
_cell.length_b   1.000
_cell.length_c   1.000
_cell.angle_alpha   90.00
_cell.angle_beta   90.00
_cell.angle_gamma   90.00
#
_symmetry.space_group_name_H-M   'P 1'
#
loop_
_entity.id
_entity.type
_entity.pdbx_description
1 polymer ?
#
loop_
_entity_poly.entity_id
_entity_poly.type
_entity_poly.pdbx_seq_one_letter_code
_entity_poly.pdbx_strand_id
1 'polypeptide(L)'
;MIDQLLSVTDDLWLLALIGSFFVMVCEAAKPKPREGESKAAASGFALLIMLMSLVTPLLLLFHAFASGAALFGILILLCAVVVGSAIIGMIIGAAAPDVGRTLNKAAPVLAVPVFALAFYVSWRSVVDVVNFLVATLVR
;
A
#
# COMPACT_ATOMS: atom_id res chain seq x y z
N MET A 1 1.75 14.25 17.62
CA MET A 1 1.51 12.84 17.25
C MET A 1 1.87 12.59 15.78
N ILE A 2 1.32 13.37 14.83
CA ILE A 2 1.70 13.29 13.41
C ILE A 2 3.18 13.68 13.20
N ASP A 3 3.66 14.73 13.83
CA ASP A 3 5.07 15.16 13.69
C ASP A 3 6.08 14.13 14.24
N GLN A 4 5.70 13.38 15.28
CA GLN A 4 6.49 12.27 15.83
C GLN A 4 6.48 11.02 14.93
N LEU A 5 5.41 10.82 14.16
CA LEU A 5 5.34 9.73 13.18
C LEU A 5 6.24 10.05 11.99
N LEU A 6 6.16 11.29 11.49
CA LEU A 6 6.96 11.77 10.36
C LEU A 6 8.46 11.91 10.70
N SER A 7 8.82 12.12 11.96
CA SER A 7 10.23 12.18 12.36
C SER A 7 10.92 10.80 12.43
N VAL A 8 10.16 9.70 12.37
CA VAL A 8 10.66 8.33 12.52
C VAL A 8 10.56 7.53 11.21
N THR A 9 9.73 7.96 10.27
CA THR A 9 9.59 7.32 8.96
C THR A 9 10.37 8.06 7.88
N ASP A 10 11.12 7.32 7.07
CA ASP A 10 11.91 7.85 5.95
C ASP A 10 10.98 8.43 4.86
N ASP A 11 11.44 9.43 4.10
CA ASP A 11 10.67 10.08 3.02
C ASP A 11 10.18 9.05 1.98
N LEU A 12 10.99 8.02 1.74
CA LEU A 12 10.65 6.91 0.85
C LEU A 12 9.53 6.02 1.40
N TRP A 13 9.44 5.85 2.72
CA TRP A 13 8.34 5.13 3.36
C TRP A 13 7.02 5.89 3.20
N LEU A 14 7.05 7.21 3.39
CA LEU A 14 5.87 8.04 3.20
C LEU A 14 5.42 8.05 1.74
N LEU A 15 6.38 8.13 0.80
CA LEU A 15 6.09 8.04 -0.63
C LEU A 15 5.45 6.69 -1.00
N ALA A 16 5.96 5.59 -0.44
CA ALA A 16 5.38 4.26 -0.61
C ALA A 16 3.96 4.17 -0.02
N LEU A 17 3.71 4.79 1.13
CA LEU A 17 2.39 4.86 1.75
C LEU A 17 1.39 5.63 0.87
N ILE A 18 1.78 6.79 0.36
CA ILE A 18 0.95 7.61 -0.55
C ILE A 18 0.67 6.85 -1.85
N GLY A 19 1.70 6.22 -2.42
CA GLY A 19 1.55 5.37 -3.60
C GLY A 19 0.58 4.22 -3.36
N SER A 20 0.72 3.53 -2.22
CA SER A 20 -0.16 2.43 -1.82
C SER A 20 -1.60 2.89 -1.64
N PHE A 21 -1.80 4.03 -1.00
CA PHE A 21 -3.12 4.65 -0.87
C PHE A 21 -3.76 4.89 -2.23
N PHE A 22 -3.02 5.47 -3.18
CA PHE A 22 -3.53 5.77 -4.52
C PHE A 22 -3.88 4.49 -5.30
N VAL A 23 -3.03 3.47 -5.22
CA VAL A 23 -3.30 2.15 -5.83
C VAL A 23 -4.58 1.55 -5.25
N MET A 24 -4.76 1.56 -3.93
CA MET A 24 -5.97 1.06 -3.27
C MET A 24 -7.23 1.83 -3.70
N VAL A 25 -7.14 3.16 -3.86
CA VAL A 25 -8.26 3.95 -4.42
C VAL A 25 -8.61 3.46 -5.82
N CYS A 26 -7.61 3.24 -6.67
CA CYS A 26 -7.81 2.77 -8.04
C CYS A 26 -8.42 1.35 -8.07
N GLU A 27 -7.97 0.45 -7.20
CA GLU A 27 -8.54 -0.90 -7.05
C GLU A 27 -9.98 -0.87 -6.57
N ALA A 28 -10.29 -0.02 -5.59
CA ALA A 28 -11.62 0.14 -5.01
C ALA A 28 -12.60 0.87 -5.95
N ALA A 29 -12.12 1.63 -6.93
CA ALA A 29 -12.94 2.39 -7.89
C ALA A 29 -13.70 1.54 -8.92
N LYS A 30 -13.89 0.24 -8.66
CA LYS A 30 -14.57 -0.69 -9.56
C LYS A 30 -16.05 -0.33 -9.71
N PRO A 31 -16.51 0.14 -10.88
CA PRO A 31 -17.90 0.49 -11.08
C PRO A 31 -18.77 -0.77 -11.25
N LYS A 32 -20.09 -0.61 -11.09
CA LYS A 32 -21.05 -1.68 -11.36
C LYS A 32 -20.94 -2.12 -12.84
N PRO A 33 -20.98 -3.44 -13.13
CA PRO A 33 -21.01 -3.94 -14.51
C PRO A 33 -22.21 -3.36 -15.25
N ARG A 34 -22.04 -2.97 -16.52
CA ARG A 34 -23.18 -2.64 -17.39
C ARG A 34 -23.97 -3.90 -17.73
N GLU A 35 -25.26 -3.76 -18.04
CA GLU A 35 -26.06 -4.88 -18.53
C GLU A 35 -25.39 -5.51 -19.76
N GLY A 36 -25.11 -6.81 -19.70
CA GLY A 36 -24.41 -7.55 -20.75
C GLY A 36 -22.88 -7.63 -20.62
N GLU A 37 -22.24 -6.93 -19.68
CA GLU A 37 -20.81 -7.13 -19.42
C GLU A 37 -20.57 -8.43 -18.64
N SER A 38 -19.86 -9.38 -19.27
CA SER A 38 -19.35 -10.56 -18.59
C SER A 38 -18.36 -10.16 -17.49
N LYS A 39 -18.49 -10.73 -16.29
CA LYS A 39 -17.48 -10.58 -15.23
C LYS A 39 -16.17 -11.15 -15.77
N ALA A 40 -15.17 -10.29 -15.97
CA ALA A 40 -13.83 -10.73 -16.34
C ALA A 40 -13.38 -11.85 -15.38
N ALA A 41 -13.06 -13.02 -15.93
CA ALA A 41 -12.54 -14.14 -15.17
C ALA A 41 -11.31 -13.70 -14.38
N ALA A 42 -11.16 -14.22 -13.15
CA ALA A 42 -9.98 -13.95 -12.34
C ALA A 42 -8.74 -14.50 -13.07
N SER A 43 -7.98 -13.62 -13.72
CA SER A 43 -6.72 -13.98 -14.34
C SER A 43 -5.66 -14.15 -13.24
N GLY A 44 -4.71 -15.07 -13.41
CA GLY A 44 -3.63 -15.25 -12.44
C GLY A 44 -2.84 -13.97 -12.17
N PHE A 45 -2.79 -13.07 -13.15
CA PHE A 45 -2.18 -11.74 -13.00
C PHE A 45 -2.95 -10.84 -12.04
N ALA A 46 -4.29 -10.85 -12.08
CA ALA A 46 -5.12 -10.12 -11.12
C ALA A 46 -4.91 -10.61 -9.68
N LEU A 47 -4.67 -11.92 -9.51
CA LEU A 47 -4.38 -12.52 -8.21
C LEU A 47 -3.01 -12.07 -7.68
N LEU A 48 -1.99 -12.01 -8.55
CA LEU A 48 -0.68 -11.47 -8.19
C LEU A 48 -0.77 -10.02 -7.69
N ILE A 49 -1.53 -9.18 -8.39
CA ILE A 49 -1.71 -7.77 -8.01
C ILE A 49 -2.42 -7.65 -6.66
N MET A 50 -3.46 -8.46 -6.45
CA MET A 50 -4.15 -8.50 -5.15
C MET A 50 -3.20 -8.87 -4.02
N LEU A 51 -2.31 -9.84 -4.24
CA LEU A 51 -1.27 -10.19 -3.27
C LEU A 51 -0.27 -9.03 -3.06
N MET A 52 0.19 -8.37 -4.13
CA MET A 52 1.09 -7.22 -4.02
C MET A 52 0.46 -6.06 -3.25
N SER A 53 -0.81 -5.75 -3.51
CA SER A 53 -1.58 -4.71 -2.82
C SER A 53 -1.78 -5.04 -1.33
N LEU A 54 -2.00 -6.32 -1.00
CA LEU A 54 -2.10 -6.77 0.40
C LEU A 54 -0.76 -6.78 1.13
N VAL A 55 0.31 -7.18 0.45
CA VAL A 55 1.65 -7.29 1.04
C VAL A 55 2.28 -5.90 1.23
N THR A 56 1.97 -4.92 0.39
CA THR A 56 2.49 -3.54 0.50
C THR A 56 2.26 -2.92 1.90
N PRO A 57 1.03 -2.84 2.46
CA PRO A 57 0.82 -2.30 3.81
C PRO A 57 1.47 -3.16 4.90
N LEU A 58 1.60 -4.48 4.70
CA LEU A 58 2.33 -5.36 5.63
C LEU A 58 3.83 -5.05 5.65
N LEU A 59 4.42 -4.79 4.49
CA LEU A 59 5.81 -4.36 4.34
C LEU A 59 6.05 -3.01 5.02
N LEU A 60 5.13 -2.06 4.84
CA LEU A 60 5.20 -0.75 5.50
C LEU A 60 5.06 -0.87 7.02
N LEU A 61 4.18 -1.75 7.50
CA LEU A 61 4.05 -2.07 8.93
C LEU A 61 5.32 -2.72 9.49
N PHE A 62 5.94 -3.61 8.74
CA PHE A 62 7.19 -4.24 9.15
C PHE A 62 8.34 -3.24 9.28
N HIS A 63 8.51 -2.34 8.29
CA HIS A 63 9.50 -1.27 8.34
C HIS A 63 9.31 -0.40 9.58
N ALA A 64 8.07 0.00 9.83
CA ALA A 64 7.65 0.78 10.99
C ALA A 64 7.96 0.12 12.34
N PHE A 65 7.75 -1.19 12.44
CA PHE A 65 8.14 -1.96 13.62
C PHE A 65 9.67 -1.98 13.80
N ALA A 66 10.40 -2.26 12.73
CA ALA A 66 11.86 -2.33 12.75
C ALA A 66 12.52 -0.98 13.08
N SER A 67 11.92 0.15 12.69
CA SER A 67 12.42 1.49 13.01
C SER A 67 12.07 1.97 14.43
N GLY A 68 11.38 1.17 15.24
CA GLY A 68 10.99 1.54 16.61
C GLY A 68 9.89 2.61 16.68
N ALA A 69 9.13 2.80 15.60
CA ALA A 69 8.05 3.76 15.57
C ALA A 69 6.88 3.36 16.49
N ALA A 70 6.03 4.33 16.83
CA ALA A 70 4.84 4.11 17.65
C ALA A 70 3.84 3.19 16.94
N LEU A 71 3.95 1.88 17.20
CA LEU A 71 3.25 0.83 16.44
C LEU A 71 1.72 1.00 16.42
N PHE A 72 1.12 1.42 17.53
CA PHE A 72 -0.31 1.74 17.59
C PHE A 72 -0.70 2.90 16.67
N GLY A 73 0.12 3.96 16.61
CA GLY A 73 -0.12 5.10 15.72
C GLY A 73 -0.03 4.71 14.25
N ILE A 74 0.94 3.86 13.90
CA ILE A 74 1.10 3.36 12.52
C ILE A 74 -0.03 2.42 12.14
N LEU A 75 -0.48 1.56 13.05
CA LEU A 75 -1.61 0.68 12.79
C LEU A 75 -2.88 1.48 12.52
N ILE A 76 -3.17 2.51 13.33
CA ILE A 76 -4.30 3.42 13.09
C ILE A 76 -4.16 4.13 11.74
N LEU A 77 -2.96 4.62 11.40
CA LEU A 77 -2.70 5.29 10.13
C LEU A 77 -2.92 4.35 8.93
N LEU A 78 -2.40 3.13 8.98
CA LEU A 78 -2.61 2.13 7.92
C LEU A 78 -4.07 1.74 7.80
N CYS A 79 -4.79 1.55 8.91
CA CYS A 79 -6.23 1.33 8.90
C CYS A 79 -6.97 2.51 8.25
N ALA A 80 -6.61 3.75 8.58
CA ALA A 80 -7.21 4.94 7.99
C ALA A 80 -6.93 5.05 6.48
N VAL A 81 -5.72 4.69 6.05
CA VAL A 81 -5.33 4.63 4.63
C VAL A 81 -6.15 3.58 3.88
N VAL A 82 -6.27 2.37 4.42
CA VAL A 82 -7.03 1.27 3.80
C VAL A 82 -8.52 1.60 3.74
N VAL A 83 -9.12 2.05 4.86
CA VAL A 83 -10.54 2.39 4.91
C VAL A 83 -10.84 3.63 4.08
N GLY A 84 -10.00 4.66 4.17
CA GLY A 84 -10.16 5.91 3.44
C GLY A 84 -10.06 5.69 1.93
N SER A 85 -9.08 4.91 1.46
CA SER A 85 -8.94 4.57 0.04
C SER A 85 -10.14 3.78 -0.48
N ALA A 86 -10.65 2.81 0.29
CA ALA A 86 -11.85 2.07 -0.07
C ALA A 86 -13.09 2.98 -0.21
N ILE A 87 -13.30 3.89 0.75
CA ILE A 87 -14.42 4.85 0.70
C ILE A 87 -14.31 5.75 -0.53
N ILE A 88 -13.13 6.32 -0.77
CA ILE A 88 -12.89 7.22 -1.91
C ILE A 88 -13.08 6.48 -3.23
N GLY A 89 -12.54 5.27 -3.37
CA GLY A 89 -12.73 4.43 -4.55
C GLY A 89 -14.21 4.14 -4.80
N MET A 90 -14.96 3.73 -3.77
CA MET A 90 -16.41 3.49 -3.90
C MET A 90 -17.17 4.73 -4.38
N ILE A 91 -16.85 5.91 -3.83
CA ILE A 91 -17.46 7.17 -4.26
C ILE A 91 -17.14 7.45 -5.74
N ILE A 92 -15.89 7.30 -6.16
CA ILE A 92 -15.49 7.51 -7.56
C ILE A 92 -16.21 6.53 -8.49
N GLY A 93 -16.26 5.24 -8.13
CA GLY A 93 -16.94 4.20 -8.90
C GLY A 93 -18.44 4.44 -9.05
N ALA A 94 -19.08 5.07 -8.05
CA ALA A 94 -20.50 5.42 -8.08
C ALA A 94 -20.78 6.74 -8.83
N ALA A 95 -19.97 7.78 -8.61
CA ALA A 95 -20.20 9.12 -9.15
C ALA A 95 -19.69 9.29 -10.59
N ALA A 96 -18.58 8.63 -10.94
CA ALA A 96 -17.95 8.75 -12.25
C ALA A 96 -17.47 7.38 -12.77
N PRO A 97 -18.39 6.51 -13.25
CA PRO A 97 -18.07 5.14 -13.65
C PRO A 97 -16.97 5.03 -14.72
N ASP A 98 -16.92 5.96 -15.68
CA ASP A 98 -15.91 5.95 -16.74
C ASP A 98 -14.50 6.26 -16.21
N VAL A 99 -14.40 7.16 -15.23
CA VAL A 99 -13.17 7.43 -14.48
C VAL A 99 -12.79 6.21 -13.66
N GLY A 100 -13.76 5.63 -12.93
CA GLY A 100 -13.55 4.42 -12.13
C GLY A 100 -13.02 3.24 -12.93
N ARG A 101 -13.54 2.99 -14.14
CA ARG A 101 -12.99 1.94 -15.04
C ARG A 101 -11.55 2.22 -15.44
N THR A 102 -11.23 3.48 -15.75
CA THR A 102 -9.88 3.87 -16.18
C THR A 102 -8.88 3.71 -15.04
N LEU A 103 -9.24 4.18 -13.84
CA LEU A 103 -8.43 4.00 -12.63
C LEU A 103 -8.24 2.52 -12.29
N ASN A 104 -9.31 1.73 -12.34
CA ASN A 104 -9.23 0.30 -12.04
C ASN A 104 -8.33 -0.47 -13.03
N LYS A 105 -8.30 -0.06 -14.30
CA LYS A 105 -7.36 -0.61 -15.30
C LYS A 105 -5.90 -0.17 -15.04
N ALA A 106 -5.70 1.01 -14.47
CA ALA A 106 -4.38 1.54 -14.15
C ALA A 106 -3.80 0.95 -12.85
N ALA A 107 -4.64 0.55 -11.89
CA ALA A 107 -4.23 -0.04 -10.61
C ALA A 107 -3.13 -1.12 -10.73
N PRO A 108 -3.28 -2.15 -11.60
CA PRO A 108 -2.23 -3.14 -11.89
C PRO A 108 -0.85 -2.56 -12.18
N VAL A 109 -0.81 -1.54 -13.05
CA VAL A 109 0.43 -0.93 -13.55
C VAL A 109 1.07 -0.08 -12.45
N LEU A 110 0.25 0.58 -11.64
CA LEU A 110 0.70 1.42 -10.53
C LEU A 110 1.12 0.60 -9.30
N ALA A 111 0.51 -0.57 -9.08
CA ALA A 111 0.82 -1.45 -7.97
C ALA A 111 2.27 -1.96 -8.02
N VAL A 112 2.80 -2.25 -9.21
CA VAL A 112 4.17 -2.78 -9.38
C VAL A 112 5.25 -1.83 -8.85
N PRO A 113 5.37 -0.56 -9.32
CA PRO A 113 6.40 0.34 -8.80
C PRO A 113 6.20 0.70 -7.33
N VAL A 114 4.95 0.81 -6.87
CA VAL A 114 4.65 1.09 -5.46
C VAL A 114 5.07 -0.07 -4.56
N PHE A 115 4.78 -1.31 -4.96
CA PHE A 115 5.24 -2.50 -4.25
C PHE A 115 6.75 -2.61 -4.26
N ALA A 116 7.41 -2.35 -5.39
CA ALA A 116 8.88 -2.38 -5.48
C ALA A 116 9.51 -1.35 -4.54
N LEU A 117 8.94 -0.15 -4.44
CA LEU A 117 9.39 0.86 -3.48
C LEU A 117 9.17 0.42 -2.03
N ALA A 118 7.98 -0.09 -1.70
CA ALA A 118 7.70 -0.61 -0.36
C ALA A 118 8.64 -1.76 0.03
N PHE A 119 8.88 -2.69 -0.90
CA PHE A 119 9.82 -3.79 -0.71
C PHE A 119 11.25 -3.29 -0.47
N TYR A 120 11.72 -2.33 -1.26
CA TYR A 120 13.05 -1.72 -1.08
C TYR A 120 13.20 -1.06 0.29
N VAL A 121 12.20 -0.28 0.70
CA VAL A 121 12.17 0.41 2.00
C VAL A 121 12.16 -0.59 3.16
N SER A 122 11.39 -1.67 3.06
CA SER A 122 11.36 -2.74 4.06
C SER A 122 12.66 -3.53 4.11
N TRP A 123 13.27 -3.82 2.96
CA TRP A 123 14.55 -4.53 2.89
C TRP A 123 15.68 -3.75 3.57
N ARG A 124 15.73 -2.43 3.37
CA ARG A 124 16.68 -1.54 4.05
C ARG A 124 16.62 -1.70 5.57
N SER A 125 15.41 -1.73 6.15
CA SER A 125 15.25 -1.94 7.59
C SER A 125 15.73 -3.29 8.07
N VAL A 126 15.55 -4.36 7.28
CA VAL A 126 16.09 -5.69 7.64
C VAL A 126 17.61 -5.61 7.75
N VAL A 127 18.27 -4.98 6.78
CA VAL A 127 19.73 -4.81 6.78
C VAL A 127 20.19 -3.98 7.99
N ASP A 128 19.49 -2.89 8.31
CA ASP A 128 19.82 -2.05 9.46
C ASP A 128 19.70 -2.81 10.79
N VAL A 129 18.63 -3.61 10.96
CA VAL A 129 18.44 -4.47 12.14
C VAL A 129 19.53 -5.53 12.24
N VAL A 130 19.85 -6.21 11.14
CA VAL A 130 20.92 -7.23 11.10
C VAL A 130 22.27 -6.60 11.45
N ASN A 131 22.61 -5.46 10.87
CA ASN A 131 23.86 -4.75 11.15
C ASN A 131 23.95 -4.33 12.62
N PHE A 132 22.86 -3.83 13.19
CA PHE A 132 22.78 -3.50 14.62
C PHE A 132 23.02 -4.73 15.51
N LEU A 133 22.40 -5.87 15.19
CA LEU A 133 22.59 -7.12 15.93
C LEU A 133 24.04 -7.62 15.83
N VAL A 134 24.62 -7.62 14.63
CA VAL A 134 26.03 -8.02 14.42
C VAL A 134 26.97 -7.11 15.22
N ALA A 135 26.79 -5.79 15.15
CA ALA A 135 27.62 -4.84 15.88
C ALA A 135 27.51 -4.99 17.42
N THR A 136 26.36 -5.45 17.92
CA THR A 136 26.13 -5.66 19.35
C THR A 136 26.68 -6.99 19.84
N LEU A 137 26.60 -8.04 19.03
CA LEU A 137 27.02 -9.41 19.38
C LEU A 137 28.51 -9.69 19.14
N VAL A 138 29.17 -8.90 18.28
CA VAL A 138 30.61 -9.02 17.97
C VAL A 138 31.47 -8.08 18.84
N ARG A 139 30.87 -7.39 19.81
CA ARG A 139 31.58 -6.71 20.92
C ARG A 139 31.86 -7.69 22.06
#